data_AF-A0A350BBM2-F1
#
_entry.id   AF-A0A350BBM2-F1
#
_cell.length_a   1.000
_cell.length_b   1.000
_cell.length_c   1.000
_cell.angle_alpha   90.00
_cell.angle_beta   90.00
_cell.angle_gamma   90.00
#
_symmetry.space_group_name_H-M   'P 1'
#
loop_
_entity.id
_entity.type
_entity.pdbx_description
1 polymer ?
#
loop_
_entity_poly.entity_id
_entity_poly.type
_entity_poly.pdbx_seq_one_letter_code
_entity_poly.pdbx_strand_id
1 'polypeptide(L)' 'MKGSVKMFNKDKGYGFIRTEDGKDVFFHYSELVMDNFKTAQPGEEVEFQVEETDRGPRATKIKKV' A
#
# COMPACT_ATOMS: atom_id res chain seq x y z
N MET A 1 3.06 -10.40 1.61
CA MET A 1 3.94 -9.57 2.46
C MET A 1 3.07 -8.77 3.41
N LYS A 2 3.54 -8.52 4.63
CA LYS A 2 2.84 -7.71 5.63
C LYS A 2 3.59 -6.41 5.89
N GLY A 3 2.86 -5.40 6.35
CA GLY A 3 3.42 -4.11 6.71
C GLY A 3 2.34 -3.17 7.21
N SER A 4 2.73 -1.92 7.46
CA SER A 4 1.81 -0.87 7.89
C SER A 4 1.81 0.29 6.91
N VAL A 5 0.65 0.87 6.67
CA VAL A 5 0.52 2.07 5.84
C VAL A 5 1.28 3.20 6.52
N LYS A 6 2.32 3.71 5.88
CA LYS A 6 3.11 4.85 6.40
C LYS A 6 2.40 6.17 6.12
N MET A 7 1.85 6.30 4.91
CA MET A 7 1.17 7.51 4.46
C MET A 7 0.22 7.15 3.32
N PHE A 8 -0.91 7.85 3.24
CA PHE A 8 -1.79 7.84 2.08
C PHE A 8 -2.27 9.26 1.79
N ASN A 9 -2.04 9.74 0.57
CA ASN A 9 -2.57 11.01 0.09
C ASN A 9 -3.85 10.74 -0.71
N LYS A 10 -5.00 11.08 -0.15
CA LYS A 10 -6.31 10.83 -0.77
C LYS A 10 -6.52 11.63 -2.05
N ASP A 11 -6.04 12.88 -2.08
CA ASP A 11 -6.20 13.77 -3.23
C ASP A 11 -5.38 13.30 -4.44
N LYS A 12 -4.19 12.74 -4.19
CA LYS A 12 -3.29 12.20 -5.23
C LYS A 12 -3.48 10.71 -5.50
N GLY A 13 -4.24 10.00 -4.66
CA GLY A 13 -4.56 8.57 -4.84
C GLY A 13 -3.38 7.61 -4.67
N TYR A 14 -2.34 7.97 -3.91
CA TYR A 14 -1.20 7.07 -3.67
C TYR A 14 -0.70 7.12 -2.23
N GLY A 15 0.07 6.11 -1.85
CA GLY A 15 0.68 6.03 -0.54
C GLY A 15 1.93 5.17 -0.51
N PHE A 16 2.42 4.94 0.71
CA PHE A 16 3.55 4.06 0.99
C PHE A 16 3.20 3.11 2.13
N ILE A 17 3.65 1.87 2.00
CA ILE A 17 3.59 0.85 3.05
C ILE A 17 5.02 0.64 3.57
N ARG A 18 5.20 0.71 4.89
CA ARG A 18 6.42 0.29 5.56
C ARG A 18 6.33 -1.23 5.80
N THR A 19 7.23 -1.98 5.20
CA THR A 19 7.39 -3.42 5.42
C THR A 19 8.04 -3.70 6.78
N GLU A 20 7.91 -4.93 7.27
CA GLU A 20 8.56 -5.38 8.52
C GLU A 20 10.10 -5.30 8.46
N ASP A 21 10.70 -5.43 7.27
CA ASP A 21 12.15 -5.26 7.04
C ASP A 21 12.56 -3.78 6.94
N GLY A 22 11.64 -2.84 7.17
CA GLY A 22 11.92 -1.41 7.24
C GLY A 22 11.94 -0.68 5.89
N LYS A 23 11.63 -1.35 4.78
CA LYS A 23 11.57 -0.71 3.45
C LYS A 23 10.24 0.02 3.24
N ASP A 24 10.27 1.06 2.43
CA ASP A 24 9.07 1.78 2.01
C ASP A 24 8.69 1.33 0.59
N VAL A 25 7.48 0.81 0.42
CA VAL A 25 6.96 0.31 -0.85
C VAL A 25 5.81 1.22 -1.31
N PHE A 26 5.89 1.70 -2.55
CA PHE A 26 4.88 2.55 -3.14
C PHE A 26 3.59 1.77 -3.46
N PHE A 27 2.43 2.41 -3.32
CA PHE A 27 1.18 1.88 -3.87
C PHE A 27 0.25 2.95 -4.42
N HIS A 28 -0.57 2.55 -5.37
CA HIS A 28 -1.67 3.35 -5.90
C HIS A 28 -3.01 2.86 -5.34
N TYR A 29 -4.00 3.75 -5.20
CA TYR A 29 -5.31 3.41 -4.63
C TYR A 29 -6.02 2.29 -5.40
N SER A 30 -5.72 2.11 -6.70
CA SER A 30 -6.28 1.02 -7.52
C SER A 30 -5.99 -0.36 -6.94
N GLU A 31 -4.86 -0.50 -6.25
CA GLU A 31 -4.38 -1.76 -5.68
C GLU A 31 -5.06 -2.13 -4.37
N LEU A 32 -5.79 -1.19 -3.74
CA LEU A 32 -6.59 -1.47 -2.56
C LEU A 32 -7.77 -2.38 -2.95
N VAL A 33 -7.85 -3.55 -2.32
CA VAL A 33 -8.91 -4.55 -2.48
C VAL A 33 -9.91 -4.35 -1.34
N MET A 34 -10.91 -3.51 -1.60
CA MET A 34 -11.97 -3.19 -0.66
C MET A 34 -13.25 -2.81 -1.43
N ASP A 35 -14.39 -3.22 -0.90
CA ASP A 35 -15.70 -3.11 -1.59
C ASP A 35 -16.24 -1.66 -1.62
N ASN A 36 -15.74 -0.81 -0.72
CA ASN A 36 -16.18 0.58 -0.54
C ASN A 36 -15.12 1.59 -1.03
N PHE A 37 -15.27 2.86 -0.65
CA PHE A 37 -14.33 3.93 -0.99
C PHE A 37 -12.89 3.54 -0.65
N LYS A 38 -12.03 3.46 -1.69
CA LYS A 38 -10.65 2.99 -1.58
C LYS A 38 -9.79 3.98 -0.79
N THR A 39 -9.58 3.68 0.50
CA THR A 39 -8.82 4.53 1.41
C THR A 39 -7.92 3.71 2.34
N ALA A 40 -6.77 4.28 2.67
CA ALA A 40 -5.85 3.77 3.68
C ALA A 40 -5.56 4.86 4.72
N GLN A 41 -5.25 4.47 5.95
CA GLN A 41 -4.87 5.38 7.03
C GLN A 41 -3.47 5.04 7.55
N PRO A 42 -2.63 6.03 7.93
CA PRO A 42 -1.35 5.76 8.56
C PRO A 42 -1.50 4.85 9.78
N GLY A 43 -0.64 3.83 9.89
CA GLY A 43 -0.65 2.83 10.95
C GLY A 43 -1.54 1.60 10.67
N GLU A 44 -2.39 1.61 9.64
CA GLU A 44 -3.19 0.43 9.29
C GLU A 44 -2.29 -0.73 8.85
N GLU A 45 -2.49 -1.91 9.44
CA GLU A 45 -1.83 -3.14 9.02
C GLU A 45 -2.46 -3.67 7.72
N VAL A 46 -1.60 -4.05 6.79
CA VAL A 46 -2.01 -4.52 5.47
C VAL A 46 -1.20 -5.72 5.02
N GLU A 47 -1.85 -6.59 4.27
CA GLU A 47 -1.23 -7.65 3.50
C GLU A 47 -1.26 -7.31 2.01
N PHE A 48 -0.14 -7.51 1.32
CA PHE A 48 0.03 -7.12 -0.08
C PHE A 48 1.05 -8.00 -0.80
N GLN A 49 1.08 -7.91 -2.12
CA GLN A 49 2.12 -8.49 -2.97
C GLN A 49 3.06 -7.38 -3.45
N VAL A 50 4.34 -7.68 -3.66
CA VAL A 50 5.27 -6.73 -4.28
C VAL A 50 5.55 -7.18 -5.70
N GLU A 51 5.50 -6.22 -6.61
CA GLU A 51 5.81 -6.39 -8.02
C GLU A 51 6.92 -5.41 -8.41
N GLU A 52 7.96 -5.93 -9.06
CA GLU A 52 9.02 -5.10 -9.64
C GLU A 52 8.54 -4.46 -10.94
N THR A 53 8.77 -3.17 -11.10
CA THR A 53 8.40 -2.42 -12.30
C THR A 53 9.56 -1.55 -12.77
N ASP A 54 9.46 -0.98 -13.97
CA ASP A 54 10.45 -0.03 -14.50
C ASP A 54 10.64 1.22 -13.61
N ARG A 55 9.71 1.48 -12.67
CA ARG A 55 9.75 2.59 -11.71
C ARG A 55 10.10 2.14 -10.29
N GLY A 56 10.55 0.90 -10.12
CA GLY A 56 10.86 0.28 -8.84
C GLY A 56 9.71 -0.56 -8.26
N PRO A 57 9.90 -1.12 -7.06
CA PRO A 57 8.95 -2.02 -6.42
C PRO A 57 7.66 -1.28 -6.02
N ARG A 58 6.52 -1.88 -6.36
CA ARG A 58 5.19 -1.41 -5.93
C ARG A 58 4.40 -2.51 -5.24
N ALA A 59 3.51 -2.11 -4.34
CA ALA A 59 2.59 -3.02 -3.67
C ALA A 59 1.29 -3.15 -4.47
N THR A 60 0.83 -4.39 -4.66
CA THR A 60 -0.39 -4.78 -5.38
C THR A 60 -1.27 -5.67 -4.51
N LYS A 61 -2.56 -5.79 -4.88
CA LYS A 61 -3.57 -6.61 -4.17
C LYS A 61 -3.59 -6.36 -2.66
N ILE A 62 -3.59 -5.10 -2.25
CA ILE A 62 -3.46 -4.68 -0.86
C ILE A 62 -4.79 -4.90 -0.13
N LYS A 63 -4.75 -5.65 0.96
CA LYS A 63 -5.89 -5.94 1.83
C LYS A 63 -5.58 -5.47 3.24
N LYS A 64 -6.57 -4.90 3.92
CA LYS A 64 -6.48 -4.61 5.36
C LYS A 64 -6.50 -5.93 6.13
N VAL A 65 -5.68 -6.02 7.17
CA VAL A 65 -5.66 -7.15 8.11
C VAL A 65 -6.65 -6.90 9.24
#